data_AF-A0A480Y1Z6-F1
#
_entry.id   AF-A0A480Y1Z6-F1
#
_cell.length_a   1.000
_cell.length_b   1.000
_cell.length_c   1.000
_cell.angle_alpha   90.00
_cell.angle_beta   90.00
_cell.angle_gamma   90.00
#
_symmetry.space_group_name_H-M   'P 1'
#
loop_
_entity.id
_entity.type
_entity.pdbx_description
1 polymer ?
#
loop_
_entity_poly.entity_id
_entity_poly.type
_entity_poly.pdbx_seq_one_letter_code
_entity_poly.pdbx_strand_id
1 'polypeptide(L)'
;MGTNLPVKAEKHLLPERVWHHFEVAGDHVVVDGLRAEAPDDLVREAAYKIFLYPNAGQLKCLEELLSNRDLLAKLVGYESFSHRALQGTMARSPETVMQFLEKLSDKLSERTMKDFEMMRGMKMKLNPQNSELMPWDPPYYSSLIRAERSSVEPGAYGPFFSLGACMDGLDVLLGRLLGVSLRVQQPAPGEVWAQDVRKLAVVHESEGLLGYIYCDFFQRADKPHQDCHFTIRGGRVREDGSYQLPVVVLMLNLPQPSRDSPTLLTPGMMENLFHEMGHAMHSMLGRTRYQHVTGTRCPTDFAEVPSILMEYFAADYRVVQQFARHYQTGQSLPRSMVSRLCESKKVCAAADMQLQVFYAALDQLYHGPHPRGRCTTDVLRATQERFYGLPYVPGTAWQLRFSHLVGYGAKYYSYLMSRAVASMVWRECFLQDPFNRAAGERYRREMLAHGGGKEPLLMVEGMLQKRPSIDDFVNALVCDLDLDAESFLADSE
;
A
#
# COMPACT_ATOMS: atom_id res chain seq x y z
N MET A 1 11.26 12.93 -18.74
CA MET A 1 10.96 11.53 -19.13
C MET A 1 10.34 10.84 -17.93
N GLY A 2 9.13 10.32 -18.04
CA GLY A 2 8.44 9.64 -16.92
C GLY A 2 8.92 8.20 -16.72
N THR A 3 8.72 7.67 -15.52
CA THR A 3 9.04 6.26 -15.16
C THR A 3 8.11 5.26 -15.84
N ASN A 4 6.98 5.70 -16.40
CA ASN A 4 5.94 4.83 -16.96
C ASN A 4 5.82 4.99 -18.49
N LEU A 5 6.83 5.58 -19.15
CA LEU A 5 6.78 5.75 -20.59
C LEU A 5 6.97 4.40 -21.30
N PRO A 6 6.14 4.09 -22.31
CA PRO A 6 6.32 2.90 -23.11
C PRO A 6 7.67 2.87 -23.84
N VAL A 7 8.21 1.68 -24.03
CA VAL A 7 9.46 1.42 -24.76
C VAL A 7 9.13 0.75 -26.10
N LYS A 8 9.86 1.12 -27.16
CA LYS A 8 9.74 0.51 -28.48
C LYS A 8 10.87 -0.49 -28.70
N ALA A 9 10.54 -1.67 -29.20
CA ALA A 9 11.51 -2.69 -29.63
C ALA A 9 11.26 -3.07 -31.09
N GLU A 10 12.31 -3.29 -31.87
CA GLU A 10 12.19 -3.74 -33.25
C GLU A 10 11.64 -5.16 -33.31
N LYS A 11 10.63 -5.41 -34.14
CA LYS A 11 9.94 -6.71 -34.23
C LYS A 11 10.89 -7.87 -34.50
N HIS A 12 11.86 -7.68 -35.39
CA HIS A 12 12.77 -8.74 -35.82
C HIS A 12 13.70 -9.26 -34.70
N LEU A 13 13.80 -8.53 -33.58
CA LEU A 13 14.56 -8.94 -32.39
C LEU A 13 13.71 -9.79 -31.43
N LEU A 14 12.42 -9.95 -31.69
CA LEU A 14 11.46 -10.66 -30.84
C LEU A 14 10.85 -11.86 -31.58
N PRO A 15 10.56 -12.98 -30.90
CA PRO A 15 9.83 -14.09 -31.51
C PRO A 15 8.46 -13.63 -31.99
N GLU A 16 8.06 -14.05 -33.20
CA GLU A 16 6.80 -13.63 -33.85
C GLU A 16 5.56 -13.85 -32.97
N ARG A 17 5.51 -14.97 -32.25
CA ARG A 17 4.42 -15.30 -31.32
C ARG A 17 4.21 -14.28 -30.19
N VAL A 18 5.25 -13.53 -29.82
CA VAL A 18 5.19 -12.53 -28.75
C VAL A 18 4.53 -11.24 -29.23
N TRP A 19 4.60 -10.92 -30.52
CA TRP A 19 4.15 -9.64 -31.08
C TRP A 19 2.66 -9.39 -30.83
N HIS A 20 1.83 -10.44 -30.89
CA HIS A 20 0.38 -10.34 -30.72
C HIS A 20 -0.07 -9.97 -29.30
N HIS A 21 0.84 -10.01 -28.32
CA HIS A 21 0.56 -9.65 -26.93
C HIS A 21 0.81 -8.16 -26.61
N PHE A 22 1.27 -7.39 -27.58
CA PHE A 22 1.64 -5.99 -27.42
C PHE A 22 1.08 -5.14 -28.56
N GLU A 23 1.02 -3.83 -28.35
CA GLU A 23 0.64 -2.90 -29.42
C GLU A 23 1.77 -2.86 -30.47
N VAL A 24 1.38 -2.84 -31.74
CA VAL A 24 2.29 -2.86 -32.88
C VAL A 24 2.21 -1.52 -33.62
N ALA A 25 3.35 -0.83 -33.74
CA ALA A 25 3.47 0.45 -34.43
C ALA A 25 4.55 0.37 -35.53
N GLY A 26 4.12 0.09 -36.76
CA GLY A 26 5.03 -0.15 -37.88
C GLY A 26 5.91 -1.38 -37.65
N ASP A 27 7.23 -1.21 -37.73
CA ASP A 27 8.22 -2.28 -37.46
C ASP A 27 8.59 -2.44 -35.98
N HIS A 28 7.84 -1.79 -35.09
CA HIS A 28 8.09 -1.82 -33.65
C HIS A 28 6.95 -2.46 -32.87
N VAL A 29 7.31 -3.10 -31.77
CA VAL A 29 6.43 -3.49 -30.68
C VAL A 29 6.53 -2.44 -29.57
N VAL A 30 5.39 -1.99 -29.05
CA VAL A 30 5.29 -1.03 -27.96
C VAL A 30 4.97 -1.77 -26.66
N VAL A 31 5.88 -1.66 -25.69
CA VAL A 31 5.77 -2.28 -24.38
C VAL A 31 5.58 -1.17 -23.34
N ASP A 32 4.41 -1.13 -22.72
CA ASP A 32 3.98 -0.10 -21.75
C ASP A 32 4.05 -0.57 -20.29
N GLY A 33 4.42 -1.83 -20.04
CA GLY A 33 4.53 -2.41 -18.71
C GLY A 33 5.05 -3.84 -18.69
N LEU A 34 5.09 -4.44 -17.51
CA LEU A 34 5.73 -5.74 -17.26
C LEU A 34 4.93 -6.96 -17.72
N ARG A 35 3.64 -6.80 -18.06
CA ARG A 35 2.72 -7.92 -18.39
C ARG A 35 2.85 -9.11 -17.41
N ALA A 36 3.04 -8.82 -16.12
CA ALA A 36 3.47 -9.80 -15.13
C ALA A 36 2.44 -10.92 -14.84
N GLU A 37 1.19 -10.74 -15.28
CA GLU A 37 0.10 -11.71 -15.16
C GLU A 37 -0.11 -12.54 -16.44
N ALA A 38 0.66 -12.30 -17.51
CA ALA A 38 0.51 -13.04 -18.76
C ALA A 38 0.81 -14.54 -18.54
N PRO A 39 0.01 -15.47 -19.10
CA PRO A 39 0.23 -16.90 -18.91
C PRO A 39 1.49 -17.42 -19.59
N ASP A 40 1.84 -16.84 -20.75
CA ASP A 40 3.05 -17.18 -21.50
C ASP A 40 4.30 -16.57 -20.85
N ASP A 41 5.28 -17.41 -20.52
CA ASP A 41 6.52 -17.00 -19.85
C ASP A 41 7.41 -16.12 -20.74
N LEU A 42 7.39 -16.33 -22.06
CA LEU A 42 8.14 -15.51 -23.02
C LEU A 42 7.54 -14.12 -23.15
N VAL A 43 6.22 -13.98 -22.99
CA VAL A 43 5.58 -12.66 -22.96
C VAL A 43 6.02 -11.89 -21.71
N ARG A 44 6.04 -12.54 -20.55
CA ARG A 44 6.53 -11.95 -19.29
C ARG A 44 8.01 -11.57 -19.39
N GLU A 45 8.85 -12.48 -19.90
CA GLU A 45 10.28 -12.24 -20.09
C GLU A 45 10.55 -11.08 -21.06
N ALA A 46 9.90 -11.08 -22.22
CA ALA A 46 10.06 -10.03 -23.22
C ALA A 46 9.60 -8.68 -22.67
N ALA A 47 8.43 -8.61 -22.02
CA ALA A 47 7.95 -7.40 -21.37
C ALA A 47 8.97 -6.88 -20.34
N TYR A 48 9.47 -7.76 -19.47
CA TYR A 48 10.44 -7.41 -18.44
C TYR A 48 11.73 -6.83 -19.03
N LYS A 49 12.34 -7.53 -19.99
CA LYS A 49 13.63 -7.11 -20.59
C LYS A 49 13.50 -5.83 -21.42
N ILE A 50 12.42 -5.66 -22.18
CA ILE A 50 12.21 -4.48 -23.03
C ILE A 50 11.82 -3.27 -22.18
N PHE A 51 10.83 -3.43 -21.30
CA PHE A 51 10.32 -2.32 -20.49
C PHE A 51 11.37 -1.76 -19.53
N LEU A 52 12.23 -2.65 -19.00
CA LEU A 52 13.31 -2.29 -18.08
C LEU A 52 14.66 -2.07 -18.79
N TYR A 53 14.69 -1.99 -20.13
CA TYR A 53 15.94 -1.74 -20.85
C TYR A 53 16.58 -0.41 -20.43
N PRO A 54 17.91 -0.35 -20.22
CA PRO A 54 18.62 0.86 -19.81
C PRO A 54 18.38 2.04 -20.76
N ASN A 55 18.16 3.22 -20.18
CA ASN A 55 18.10 4.47 -20.92
C ASN A 55 19.17 5.43 -20.39
N ALA A 56 20.15 5.79 -21.22
CA ALA A 56 21.29 6.61 -20.83
C ALA A 56 20.87 7.99 -20.28
N GLY A 57 19.84 8.61 -20.86
CA GLY A 57 19.33 9.90 -20.40
C GLY A 57 18.66 9.81 -19.03
N GLN A 58 17.85 8.77 -18.79
CA GLN A 58 17.22 8.54 -17.48
C GLN A 58 18.25 8.14 -16.42
N LEU A 59 19.26 7.33 -16.77
CA LEU A 59 20.38 7.01 -15.87
C LEU A 59 21.12 8.28 -15.45
N LYS A 60 21.50 9.12 -16.39
CA LYS A 60 22.15 10.40 -16.10
C LYS A 60 21.29 11.29 -15.19
N CYS A 61 20.00 11.39 -15.48
CA CYS A 61 19.06 12.15 -14.65
C CYS A 61 18.98 11.62 -13.21
N LEU A 62 18.92 10.29 -13.03
CA LEU A 62 18.92 9.68 -11.70
C LEU A 62 20.24 9.93 -10.96
N GLU A 63 21.38 9.77 -11.63
CA GLU A 63 22.71 10.05 -11.07
C GLU A 63 22.83 11.51 -10.61
N GLU A 64 22.38 12.47 -11.44
CA GLU A 64 22.34 13.89 -11.09
C GLU A 64 21.39 14.17 -9.92
N LEU A 65 20.21 13.56 -9.88
CA LEU A 65 19.27 13.69 -8.77
C LEU A 65 19.90 13.24 -7.45
N LEU A 66 20.54 12.07 -7.42
CA LEU A 66 21.16 11.53 -6.22
C LEU A 66 22.37 12.37 -5.78
N SER A 67 23.21 12.81 -6.71
CA SER A 67 24.35 13.69 -6.43
C SER A 67 23.89 15.05 -5.86
N ASN A 68 22.83 15.63 -6.41
CA ASN A 68 22.28 16.90 -5.93
C ASN A 68 21.65 16.77 -4.54
N ARG A 69 21.04 15.63 -4.22
CA ARG A 69 20.50 15.34 -2.89
C ARG A 69 21.57 15.20 -1.83
N ASP A 70 22.68 14.54 -2.15
CA ASP A 70 23.84 14.50 -1.26
C ASP A 70 24.42 15.90 -1.03
N LEU A 71 24.59 16.69 -2.10
CA LEU A 71 25.05 18.07 -1.97
C LEU A 71 24.12 18.89 -1.07
N LEU A 72 22.79 18.78 -1.26
CA LEU A 72 21.80 19.43 -0.40
C LEU A 72 21.97 19.03 1.07
N ALA A 73 22.16 17.73 1.35
CA ALA A 73 22.34 17.24 2.70
C ALA A 73 23.61 17.81 3.36
N LYS A 74 24.74 17.80 2.64
CA LYS A 74 26.01 18.36 3.12
C LYS A 74 25.91 19.86 3.38
N LEU A 75 25.25 20.61 2.49
CA LEU A 75 25.05 22.05 2.64
C LEU A 75 24.25 22.42 3.89
N VAL A 76 23.32 21.56 4.32
CA VAL A 76 22.51 21.78 5.53
C VAL A 76 23.01 21.00 6.75
N GLY A 77 24.24 20.48 6.70
CA GLY A 77 24.93 19.90 7.85
C GLY A 77 24.62 18.44 8.16
N TYR A 78 24.06 17.68 7.21
CA TYR A 78 23.81 16.24 7.35
C TYR A 78 24.86 15.42 6.60
N GLU A 79 25.17 14.23 7.12
CA GLU A 79 26.13 13.30 6.51
C GLU A 79 25.65 12.75 5.15
N SER A 80 24.36 12.49 5.00
CA SER A 80 23.75 12.02 3.76
C SER A 80 22.30 12.49 3.61
N PHE A 81 21.72 12.31 2.42
CA PHE A 81 20.32 12.66 2.20
C PHE A 81 19.38 11.82 3.07
N SER A 82 19.68 10.54 3.31
CA SER A 82 18.90 9.71 4.24
C SER A 82 18.94 10.28 5.67
N HIS A 83 20.09 10.70 6.20
CA HIS A 83 20.15 11.34 7.53
C HIS A 83 19.22 12.55 7.64
N ARG A 84 19.18 13.38 6.60
CA ARG A 84 18.28 14.53 6.54
C ARG A 84 16.82 14.12 6.42
N ALA A 85 16.52 13.14 5.56
CA ALA A 85 15.15 12.73 5.24
C ALA A 85 14.46 11.99 6.40
N LEU A 86 15.23 11.29 7.23
CA LEU A 86 14.76 10.49 8.36
C LEU A 86 14.67 11.29 9.66
N GLN A 87 15.11 12.56 9.67
CA GLN A 87 14.98 13.38 10.86
C GLN A 87 13.50 13.52 11.28
N GLY A 88 13.21 13.21 12.54
CA GLY A 88 11.86 13.29 13.11
C GLY A 88 10.95 12.11 12.79
N THR A 89 11.42 11.11 12.02
CA THR A 89 10.70 9.85 11.82
C THR A 89 10.87 8.92 13.04
N MET A 90 10.14 7.80 13.10
CA MET A 90 10.36 6.78 14.14
C MET A 90 11.75 6.15 14.04
N ALA A 91 12.22 5.88 12.82
CA ALA A 91 13.54 5.28 12.61
C ALA A 91 14.71 6.25 12.90
N ARG A 92 14.51 7.56 12.71
CA ARG A 92 15.47 8.66 12.98
C ARG A 92 16.78 8.67 12.16
N SER A 93 17.33 7.51 11.77
CA SER A 93 18.60 7.40 11.07
C SER A 93 18.64 6.22 10.09
N PRO A 94 19.45 6.29 9.01
CA PRO A 94 19.57 5.21 8.04
C PRO A 94 20.13 3.91 8.65
N GLU A 95 20.93 3.99 9.70
CA GLU A 95 21.48 2.82 10.42
C GLU A 95 20.35 2.03 11.08
N THR A 96 19.43 2.71 11.75
CA THR A 96 18.24 2.07 12.34
C THR A 96 17.38 1.40 11.27
N VAL A 97 17.21 2.06 10.12
CA VAL A 97 16.48 1.49 8.98
C VAL A 97 17.16 0.24 8.45
N MET A 98 18.47 0.30 8.19
CA MET A 98 19.22 -0.86 7.69
C MET A 98 19.21 -2.01 8.70
N GLN A 99 19.37 -1.73 10.00
CA GLN A 99 19.25 -2.74 11.06
C GLN A 99 17.87 -3.41 11.06
N PHE A 100 16.80 -2.63 10.91
CA PHE A 100 15.43 -3.15 10.80
C PHE A 100 15.27 -4.05 9.56
N LEU A 101 15.72 -3.59 8.39
CA LEU A 101 15.61 -4.33 7.12
C LEU A 101 16.44 -5.62 7.11
N GLU A 102 17.66 -5.59 7.65
CA GLU A 102 18.53 -6.76 7.76
C GLU A 102 17.93 -7.80 8.71
N LYS A 103 17.50 -7.40 9.91
CA LYS A 103 16.83 -8.32 10.85
C LYS A 103 15.56 -8.92 10.27
N LEU A 104 14.76 -8.13 9.54
CA LEU A 104 13.56 -8.62 8.88
C LEU A 104 13.93 -9.64 7.79
N SER A 105 14.90 -9.33 6.93
CA SER A 105 15.40 -10.23 5.90
C SER A 105 15.89 -11.56 6.48
N ASP A 106 16.62 -11.53 7.60
CA ASP A 106 17.11 -12.73 8.28
C ASP A 106 15.95 -13.63 8.76
N LYS A 107 14.90 -13.02 9.33
CA LYS A 107 13.70 -13.74 9.79
C LYS A 107 12.83 -14.27 8.64
N LEU A 108 12.85 -13.61 7.49
CA LEU A 108 12.07 -13.99 6.31
C LEU A 108 12.77 -15.03 5.42
N SER A 109 14.08 -15.20 5.54
CA SER A 109 14.91 -16.00 4.62
C SER A 109 14.34 -17.40 4.34
N GLU A 110 14.08 -18.21 5.38
CA GLU A 110 13.57 -19.57 5.20
C GLU A 110 12.17 -19.59 4.58
N ARG A 111 11.29 -18.66 4.99
CA ARG A 111 9.91 -18.56 4.48
C ARG A 111 9.89 -18.12 3.02
N THR A 112 10.74 -17.17 2.66
CA THR A 112 10.90 -16.69 1.28
C THR A 112 11.40 -17.80 0.36
N MET A 113 12.37 -18.59 0.83
CA MET A 113 12.86 -19.74 0.08
C MET A 113 11.74 -20.75 -0.19
N LYS A 114 10.93 -21.07 0.82
CA LYS A 114 9.75 -21.95 0.67
C LYS A 114 8.71 -21.39 -0.30
N ASP A 115 8.48 -20.08 -0.27
CA ASP A 115 7.56 -19.42 -1.21
C ASP A 115 8.07 -19.51 -2.66
N PHE A 116 9.37 -19.28 -2.89
CA PHE A 116 9.97 -19.45 -4.23
C PHE A 116 10.02 -20.91 -4.67
N GLU A 117 10.24 -21.86 -3.78
CA GLU A 117 10.13 -23.29 -4.08
C GLU A 117 8.71 -23.68 -4.51
N MET A 118 7.69 -23.12 -3.86
CA MET A 118 6.29 -23.33 -4.21
C MET A 118 5.98 -22.78 -5.62
N MET A 119 6.42 -21.56 -5.92
CA MET A 119 6.29 -20.96 -7.25
C MET A 119 7.06 -21.76 -8.31
N ARG A 120 8.26 -22.25 -7.98
CA ARG A 120 9.06 -23.11 -8.86
C ARG A 120 8.35 -24.43 -9.14
N GLY A 121 7.75 -25.05 -8.13
CA GLY A 121 6.93 -26.25 -8.30
C GLY A 121 5.73 -26.03 -9.23
N MET A 122 5.03 -24.90 -9.06
CA MET A 122 3.94 -24.51 -9.97
C MET A 122 4.44 -24.27 -11.40
N LYS A 123 5.58 -23.59 -11.56
CA LYS A 123 6.23 -23.38 -12.86
C LYS A 123 6.59 -24.70 -13.54
N MET A 124 7.21 -25.63 -12.82
CA MET A 124 7.57 -26.96 -13.33
C MET A 124 6.34 -27.77 -13.77
N LYS A 125 5.22 -27.66 -13.05
CA LYS A 125 3.94 -28.31 -13.40
C LYS A 125 3.37 -27.79 -14.73
N LEU A 126 3.47 -26.49 -14.97
CA LEU A 126 2.85 -25.83 -16.14
C LEU A 126 3.78 -25.69 -17.35
N ASN A 127 5.09 -25.53 -17.13
CA ASN A 127 6.11 -25.44 -18.16
C ASN A 127 7.36 -26.25 -17.76
N PRO A 128 7.35 -27.58 -17.97
CA PRO A 128 8.47 -28.45 -17.61
C PRO A 128 9.79 -28.13 -18.33
N GLN A 129 9.73 -27.40 -19.45
CA GLN A 129 10.90 -27.06 -20.27
C GLN A 129 11.68 -25.85 -19.72
N ASN A 130 11.04 -25.02 -18.89
CA ASN A 130 11.66 -23.84 -18.28
C ASN A 130 11.34 -23.83 -16.78
N SER A 131 12.21 -24.45 -15.98
CA SER A 131 11.96 -24.69 -14.55
C SER A 131 12.61 -23.67 -13.61
N GLU A 132 13.45 -22.78 -14.14
CA GLU A 132 14.10 -21.74 -13.34
C GLU A 132 13.13 -20.60 -13.05
N LEU A 133 12.97 -20.21 -11.79
CA LEU A 133 12.12 -19.09 -11.40
C LEU A 133 12.90 -17.78 -11.58
N MET A 134 12.36 -16.88 -12.41
CA MET A 134 12.98 -15.60 -12.76
C MET A 134 12.17 -14.40 -12.23
N PRO A 135 12.73 -13.18 -12.11
CA PRO A 135 12.04 -12.03 -11.53
C PRO A 135 10.69 -11.61 -12.15
N TRP A 136 10.38 -12.07 -13.37
CA TRP A 136 9.10 -11.81 -14.04
C TRP A 136 8.02 -12.87 -13.73
N ASP A 137 8.37 -13.93 -13.00
CA ASP A 137 7.49 -15.07 -12.71
C ASP A 137 6.64 -14.92 -11.44
N PRO A 138 7.13 -14.33 -10.32
CA PRO A 138 6.40 -14.35 -9.04
C PRO A 138 4.96 -13.84 -9.11
N PRO A 139 4.64 -12.70 -9.77
CA PRO A 139 3.27 -12.18 -9.80
C PRO A 139 2.27 -13.16 -10.44
N TYR A 140 2.68 -13.90 -11.47
CA TYR A 140 1.84 -14.88 -12.14
C TYR A 140 1.65 -16.13 -11.27
N TYR A 141 2.74 -16.75 -10.82
CA TYR A 141 2.63 -18.02 -10.09
C TYR A 141 2.07 -17.86 -8.69
N SER A 142 2.35 -16.76 -7.98
CA SER A 142 1.71 -16.50 -6.69
C SER A 142 0.20 -16.37 -6.84
N SER A 143 -0.27 -15.68 -7.89
CA SER A 143 -1.70 -15.55 -8.20
C SER A 143 -2.35 -16.90 -8.52
N LEU A 144 -1.68 -17.77 -9.28
CA LEU A 144 -2.17 -19.12 -9.55
C LEU A 144 -2.25 -19.98 -8.28
N ILE A 145 -1.22 -19.95 -7.42
CA ILE A 145 -1.22 -20.72 -6.17
C ILE A 145 -2.33 -20.22 -5.25
N ARG A 146 -2.54 -18.90 -5.16
CA ARG A 146 -3.64 -18.29 -4.42
C ARG A 146 -4.99 -18.75 -4.95
N ALA A 147 -5.17 -18.77 -6.27
CA ALA A 147 -6.39 -19.25 -6.90
C ALA A 147 -6.65 -20.75 -6.63
N GLU A 148 -5.63 -21.62 -6.75
CA GLU A 148 -5.75 -23.06 -6.46
C GLU A 148 -6.14 -23.30 -4.99
N ARG A 149 -5.70 -22.47 -4.04
CA ARG A 149 -6.01 -22.61 -2.61
C ARG A 149 -7.34 -21.98 -2.19
N SER A 150 -7.80 -20.93 -2.87
CA SER A 150 -8.94 -20.14 -2.40
C SER A 150 -10.29 -20.83 -2.55
N SER A 151 -10.43 -21.91 -3.34
CA SER A 151 -11.67 -22.68 -3.61
C SER A 151 -12.93 -21.86 -3.98
N VAL A 152 -12.80 -20.53 -4.13
CA VAL A 152 -13.87 -19.57 -4.32
C VAL A 152 -13.46 -18.69 -5.48
N GLU A 153 -14.31 -18.64 -6.51
CA GLU A 153 -14.11 -17.77 -7.65
C GLU A 153 -13.98 -16.30 -7.21
N PRO A 154 -12.97 -15.55 -7.67
CA PRO A 154 -12.77 -14.14 -7.28
C PRO A 154 -14.03 -13.28 -7.47
N GLY A 155 -14.83 -13.58 -8.50
CA GLY A 155 -16.10 -12.90 -8.78
C GLY A 155 -17.22 -13.15 -7.76
N ALA A 156 -17.12 -14.20 -6.92
CA ALA A 156 -18.15 -14.56 -5.96
C ALA A 156 -18.24 -13.58 -4.77
N TYR A 157 -17.19 -12.81 -4.51
CA TYR A 157 -17.14 -11.82 -3.43
C TYR A 157 -17.89 -10.53 -3.77
N GLY A 158 -17.79 -10.09 -5.03
CA GLY A 158 -18.32 -8.80 -5.49
C GLY A 158 -19.77 -8.53 -5.10
N PRO A 159 -20.71 -9.48 -5.27
CA PRO A 159 -22.12 -9.30 -4.89
C PRO A 159 -22.37 -8.92 -3.43
N PHE A 160 -21.45 -9.22 -2.51
CA PHE A 160 -21.57 -8.91 -1.08
C PHE A 160 -21.02 -7.52 -0.70
N PHE A 161 -20.26 -6.89 -1.60
CA PHE A 161 -19.54 -5.65 -1.35
C PHE A 161 -20.03 -4.53 -2.26
N SER A 162 -21.32 -4.19 -2.17
CA SER A 162 -21.79 -2.94 -2.80
C SER A 162 -21.15 -1.72 -2.14
N LEU A 163 -20.84 -0.69 -2.92
CA LEU A 163 -20.25 0.55 -2.40
C LEU A 163 -21.07 1.15 -1.25
N GLY A 164 -22.39 1.13 -1.35
CA GLY A 164 -23.30 1.58 -0.28
C GLY A 164 -23.11 0.79 1.01
N ALA A 165 -23.13 -0.55 0.91
CA ALA A 165 -22.91 -1.42 2.07
C ALA A 165 -21.52 -1.20 2.71
N CYS A 166 -20.46 -1.04 1.90
CA CYS A 166 -19.13 -0.75 2.43
C CYS A 166 -19.07 0.60 3.17
N MET A 167 -19.77 1.62 2.66
CA MET A 167 -19.88 2.93 3.34
C MET A 167 -20.68 2.84 4.64
N ASP A 168 -21.76 2.06 4.68
CA ASP A 168 -22.51 1.78 5.91
C ASP A 168 -21.64 1.04 6.93
N GLY A 169 -20.80 0.10 6.47
CA GLY A 169 -19.82 -0.60 7.28
C GLY A 169 -18.81 0.35 7.93
N LEU A 170 -18.29 1.31 7.15
CA LEU A 170 -17.42 2.37 7.67
C LEU A 170 -18.14 3.24 8.71
N ASP A 171 -19.39 3.65 8.47
CA ASP A 171 -20.17 4.43 9.44
C ASP A 171 -20.38 3.68 10.75
N VAL A 172 -20.76 2.40 10.69
CA VAL A 172 -20.94 1.54 11.88
C VAL A 172 -19.63 1.38 12.65
N LEU A 173 -18.53 1.09 11.94
CA LEU A 173 -17.22 0.92 12.56
C LEU A 173 -16.75 2.21 13.25
N LEU A 174 -16.80 3.35 12.55
CA LEU A 174 -16.38 4.65 13.08
C LEU A 174 -17.28 5.12 14.22
N GLY A 175 -18.58 4.84 14.17
CA GLY A 175 -19.51 5.15 15.24
C GLY A 175 -19.19 4.38 16.52
N ARG A 176 -18.95 3.06 16.40
CA ARG A 176 -18.59 2.22 17.55
C ARG A 176 -17.19 2.49 18.08
N LEU A 177 -16.23 2.76 17.21
CA LEU A 177 -14.83 2.92 17.58
C LEU A 177 -14.51 4.33 18.09
N LEU A 178 -15.08 5.36 17.47
CA LEU A 178 -14.65 6.76 17.61
C LEU A 178 -15.79 7.73 17.90
N GLY A 179 -17.05 7.25 17.98
CA GLY A 179 -18.22 8.11 18.16
C GLY A 179 -18.48 9.02 16.95
N VAL A 180 -18.04 8.61 15.76
CA VAL A 180 -18.13 9.41 14.53
C VAL A 180 -19.20 8.85 13.60
N SER A 181 -20.02 9.73 13.02
CA SER A 181 -20.97 9.40 11.96
C SER A 181 -20.67 10.15 10.66
N LEU A 182 -20.89 9.48 9.54
CA LEU A 182 -20.79 10.00 8.18
C LEU A 182 -22.18 10.37 7.66
N ARG A 183 -22.45 11.67 7.51
CA ARG A 183 -23.78 12.16 7.08
C ARG A 183 -23.70 12.73 5.67
N VAL A 184 -24.47 12.14 4.74
CA VAL A 184 -24.59 12.67 3.39
C VAL A 184 -25.19 14.08 3.44
N GLN A 185 -24.55 15.03 2.76
CA GLN A 185 -25.03 16.40 2.62
C GLN A 185 -25.09 16.76 1.14
N GLN A 186 -26.16 17.45 0.73
CA GLN A 186 -26.25 17.97 -0.63
C GLN A 186 -25.23 19.10 -0.83
N PRO A 187 -24.40 19.04 -1.87
CA PRO A 187 -23.52 20.15 -2.21
C PRO A 187 -24.33 21.33 -2.75
N ALA A 188 -23.86 22.55 -2.48
CA ALA A 188 -24.41 23.76 -3.07
C ALA A 188 -24.14 23.80 -4.59
N PRO A 189 -24.94 24.55 -5.38
CA PRO A 189 -24.66 24.75 -6.80
C PRO A 189 -23.23 25.26 -7.02
N GLY A 190 -22.46 24.53 -7.84
CA GLY A 190 -21.07 24.85 -8.16
C GLY A 190 -20.02 24.43 -7.10
N GLU A 191 -20.42 23.78 -6.00
CA GLU A 191 -19.49 23.33 -4.95
C GLU A 191 -18.65 22.11 -5.37
N VAL A 192 -19.16 21.28 -6.28
CA VAL A 192 -18.50 20.04 -6.74
C VAL A 192 -18.06 20.14 -8.20
N TRP A 193 -16.93 19.51 -8.52
CA TRP A 193 -16.34 19.51 -9.88
C TRP A 193 -16.94 18.44 -10.81
N ALA A 194 -17.70 17.48 -10.28
CA ALA A 194 -18.44 16.49 -11.06
C ALA A 194 -19.76 16.10 -10.35
N GLN A 195 -20.76 15.68 -11.12
CA GLN A 195 -22.13 15.40 -10.62
C GLN A 195 -22.23 14.17 -9.71
N ASP A 196 -21.30 13.24 -9.86
CA ASP A 196 -21.22 11.99 -9.12
C ASP A 196 -20.44 12.11 -7.80
N VAL A 197 -19.79 13.26 -7.55
CA VAL A 197 -19.14 13.56 -6.27
C VAL A 197 -20.19 13.65 -5.16
N ARG A 198 -19.92 13.02 -4.02
CA ARG A 198 -20.78 13.04 -2.84
C ARG A 198 -20.08 13.79 -1.70
N LYS A 199 -20.81 14.66 -1.01
CA LYS A 199 -20.29 15.38 0.16
C LYS A 199 -20.78 14.70 1.43
N LEU A 200 -19.86 14.38 2.33
CA LEU A 200 -20.12 13.84 3.65
C LEU A 200 -19.73 14.86 4.72
N ALA A 201 -20.63 15.13 5.65
CA ALA A 201 -20.35 15.80 6.90
C ALA A 201 -19.93 14.75 7.94
N VAL A 202 -18.76 14.93 8.53
CA VAL A 202 -18.23 14.02 9.56
C VAL A 202 -18.58 14.61 10.93
N VAL A 203 -19.37 13.89 11.72
CA VAL A 203 -19.95 14.41 12.96
C VAL A 203 -19.56 13.51 14.13
N HIS A 204 -19.00 14.09 15.18
CA HIS A 204 -18.77 13.41 16.45
C HIS A 204 -19.98 13.55 17.37
N GLU A 205 -20.28 12.50 18.12
CA GLU A 205 -21.41 12.42 19.05
C GLU A 205 -21.43 13.55 20.10
N SER A 206 -20.26 14.03 20.55
CA SER A 206 -20.17 15.10 21.57
C SER A 206 -19.53 16.40 21.10
N GLU A 207 -18.69 16.37 20.05
CA GLU A 207 -17.99 17.57 19.54
C GLU A 207 -18.73 18.22 18.37
N GLY A 208 -19.76 17.55 17.83
CA GLY A 208 -20.47 18.03 16.65
C GLY A 208 -19.63 17.88 15.38
N LEU A 209 -19.72 18.84 14.47
CA LEU A 209 -19.13 18.76 13.14
C LEU A 209 -17.59 18.78 13.20
N LEU A 210 -16.96 17.73 12.67
CA LEU A 210 -15.51 17.57 12.59
C LEU A 210 -14.90 18.03 11.27
N GLY A 211 -15.67 18.05 10.18
CA GLY A 211 -15.18 18.42 8.85
C GLY A 211 -16.00 17.82 7.72
N TYR A 212 -15.47 17.92 6.50
CA TYR A 212 -16.14 17.43 5.30
C TYR A 212 -15.22 16.55 4.47
N ILE A 213 -15.78 15.46 3.94
CA ILE A 213 -15.16 14.57 2.96
C ILE A 213 -15.94 14.68 1.64
N TYR A 214 -15.24 14.93 0.55
CA TYR A 214 -15.78 14.82 -0.81
C TYR A 214 -15.35 13.48 -1.39
N CYS A 215 -16.32 12.60 -1.61
CA CYS A 215 -16.10 11.29 -2.19
C CYS A 215 -16.21 11.36 -3.71
N ASP A 216 -15.09 11.16 -4.39
CA ASP A 216 -14.96 11.11 -5.85
C ASP A 216 -14.62 9.67 -6.25
N PHE A 217 -15.64 8.82 -6.33
CA PHE A 217 -15.46 7.37 -6.39
C PHE A 217 -15.25 6.79 -7.79
N PHE A 218 -15.82 7.40 -8.82
CA PHE A 218 -15.96 6.72 -10.11
C PHE A 218 -14.87 7.12 -11.10
N GLN A 219 -14.50 6.18 -11.97
CA GLN A 219 -13.67 6.45 -13.12
C GLN A 219 -14.41 7.35 -14.12
N ARG A 220 -13.69 8.32 -14.68
CA ARG A 220 -14.13 9.18 -15.78
C ARG A 220 -12.95 9.63 -16.62
N ALA A 221 -13.22 10.10 -17.85
CA ALA A 221 -12.21 10.72 -18.69
C ALA A 221 -11.49 11.85 -17.95
N ASP A 222 -10.17 11.97 -18.16
CA ASP A 222 -9.29 13.01 -17.61
C ASP A 222 -9.16 13.05 -16.08
N LYS A 223 -9.79 12.13 -15.34
CA LYS A 223 -9.52 11.92 -13.91
C LYS A 223 -8.19 11.17 -13.75
N PRO A 224 -7.29 11.60 -12.84
CA PRO A 224 -6.08 10.86 -12.54
C PRO A 224 -6.40 9.43 -12.11
N HIS A 225 -5.73 8.45 -12.73
CA HIS A 225 -5.88 7.03 -12.39
C HIS A 225 -5.05 6.67 -11.16
N GLN A 226 -5.37 7.30 -10.04
CA GLN A 226 -4.76 7.08 -8.74
C GLN A 226 -5.85 7.13 -7.66
N ASP A 227 -5.83 6.16 -6.76
CA ASP A 227 -6.64 6.17 -5.57
C ASP A 227 -5.86 6.92 -4.48
N CYS A 228 -6.47 7.93 -3.86
CA CYS A 228 -5.78 8.82 -2.94
C CYS A 228 -6.73 9.70 -2.11
N HIS A 229 -6.27 10.04 -0.92
CA HIS A 229 -6.78 11.12 -0.08
C HIS A 229 -6.04 12.46 -0.35
N PHE A 230 -6.80 13.53 -0.63
CA PHE A 230 -6.27 14.89 -0.77
C PHE A 230 -6.77 15.82 0.33
N THR A 231 -5.89 16.60 0.95
CA THR A 231 -6.28 17.69 1.85
C THR A 231 -6.45 19.01 1.09
N ILE A 232 -7.70 19.47 0.96
CA ILE A 232 -8.03 20.78 0.36
C ILE A 232 -7.88 21.90 1.39
N ARG A 233 -8.36 21.65 2.61
CA ARG A 233 -8.25 22.58 3.74
C ARG A 233 -7.81 21.83 4.99
N GLY A 234 -6.73 22.31 5.61
CA GLY A 234 -6.23 21.76 6.86
C GLY A 234 -7.00 22.25 8.09
N GLY A 235 -7.06 21.41 9.13
CA GLY A 235 -7.57 21.80 10.44
C GLY A 235 -6.59 22.72 11.18
N ARG A 236 -7.08 23.81 11.79
CA ARG A 236 -6.25 24.71 12.60
C ARG A 236 -7.07 25.55 13.57
N VAL A 237 -6.41 26.08 14.60
CA VAL A 237 -6.97 27.15 15.42
C VAL A 237 -6.81 28.48 14.68
N ARG A 238 -7.87 29.28 14.63
CA ARG A 238 -7.90 30.63 14.04
C ARG A 238 -7.51 31.69 15.08
N GLU A 239 -7.28 32.92 14.61
CA GLU A 239 -6.89 34.04 15.47
C GLU A 239 -7.96 34.39 16.52
N ASP A 240 -9.24 34.18 16.19
CA ASP A 240 -10.38 34.38 17.09
C ASP A 240 -10.59 33.22 18.10
N GLY A 241 -9.71 32.22 18.11
CA GLY A 241 -9.79 31.03 18.96
C GLY A 241 -10.73 29.93 18.44
N SER A 242 -11.49 30.18 17.36
CA SER A 242 -12.34 29.15 16.75
C SER A 242 -11.51 28.11 15.98
N TYR A 243 -12.05 26.91 15.80
CA TYR A 243 -11.39 25.86 15.02
C TYR A 243 -11.85 25.86 13.57
N GLN A 244 -10.91 25.98 12.63
CA GLN A 244 -11.13 25.77 11.21
C GLN A 244 -11.26 24.27 10.93
N LEU A 245 -12.41 23.87 10.39
CA LEU A 245 -12.65 22.47 10.06
C LEU A 245 -11.91 22.02 8.78
N PRO A 246 -11.31 20.83 8.78
CA PRO A 246 -10.68 20.26 7.60
C PRO A 246 -11.70 19.95 6.48
N VAL A 247 -11.20 19.99 5.25
CA VAL A 247 -11.91 19.57 4.04
C VAL A 247 -10.98 18.70 3.23
N VAL A 248 -11.42 17.48 2.91
CA VAL A 248 -10.61 16.50 2.19
C VAL A 248 -11.40 15.89 1.04
N VAL A 249 -10.69 15.31 0.07
CA VAL A 249 -11.23 14.51 -1.01
C VAL A 249 -10.76 13.08 -0.83
N LEU A 250 -11.67 12.12 -0.91
CA LEU A 250 -11.37 10.71 -1.04
C LEU A 250 -11.64 10.33 -2.49
N MET A 251 -10.58 10.07 -3.26
CA MET A 251 -10.65 9.80 -4.69
C MET A 251 -10.32 8.33 -4.95
N LEU A 252 -11.24 7.59 -5.59
CA LEU A 252 -11.03 6.22 -6.05
C LEU A 252 -11.36 6.09 -7.55
N ASN A 253 -11.02 4.97 -8.18
CA ASN A 253 -11.35 4.67 -9.59
C ASN A 253 -12.25 3.44 -9.70
N LEU A 254 -13.41 3.49 -9.04
CA LEU A 254 -14.39 2.42 -9.02
C LEU A 254 -15.21 2.35 -10.31
N PRO A 255 -15.70 1.16 -10.69
CA PRO A 255 -16.62 1.02 -11.82
C PRO A 255 -17.95 1.74 -11.51
N GLN A 256 -18.54 2.34 -12.55
CA GLN A 256 -19.86 2.95 -12.43
C GLN A 256 -20.95 1.90 -12.21
N PRO A 257 -22.05 2.25 -11.52
CA PRO A 257 -23.20 1.35 -11.41
C PRO A 257 -23.80 1.07 -12.79
N SER A 258 -24.36 -0.12 -12.96
CA SER A 258 -25.12 -0.48 -14.16
C SER A 258 -26.61 -0.23 -13.94
N ARG A 259 -27.45 -0.47 -14.96
CA ARG A 259 -28.91 -0.40 -14.81
C ARG A 259 -29.45 -1.42 -13.81
N ASP A 260 -28.80 -2.59 -13.73
CA ASP A 260 -29.31 -3.76 -13.01
C ASP A 260 -28.47 -4.11 -11.77
N SER A 261 -27.36 -3.41 -11.52
CA SER A 261 -26.49 -3.64 -10.38
C SER A 261 -25.86 -2.35 -9.83
N PRO A 262 -25.73 -2.22 -8.50
CA PRO A 262 -24.93 -1.16 -7.91
C PRO A 262 -23.45 -1.35 -8.25
N THR A 263 -22.61 -0.38 -7.88
CA THR A 263 -21.16 -0.57 -7.90
C THR A 263 -20.76 -1.66 -6.91
N LEU A 264 -20.30 -2.79 -7.44
CA LEU A 264 -19.81 -3.94 -6.67
C LEU A 264 -18.28 -3.87 -6.60
N LEU A 265 -17.73 -3.98 -5.40
CA LEU A 265 -16.30 -3.90 -5.13
C LEU A 265 -15.69 -5.29 -5.09
N THR A 266 -14.50 -5.44 -5.66
CA THR A 266 -13.65 -6.59 -5.33
C THR A 266 -13.18 -6.47 -3.88
N PRO A 267 -12.71 -7.55 -3.25
CA PRO A 267 -12.11 -7.46 -1.92
C PRO A 267 -10.97 -6.43 -1.82
N GLY A 268 -10.12 -6.33 -2.86
CA GLY A 268 -9.06 -5.33 -2.93
C GLY A 268 -9.59 -3.89 -3.03
N MET A 269 -10.65 -3.65 -3.80
CA MET A 269 -11.30 -2.32 -3.86
C MET A 269 -11.95 -1.93 -2.53
N MET A 270 -12.54 -2.90 -1.82
CA MET A 270 -13.12 -2.68 -0.49
C MET A 270 -12.05 -2.36 0.55
N GLU A 271 -10.95 -3.11 0.57
CA GLU A 271 -9.79 -2.81 1.43
C GLU A 271 -9.22 -1.42 1.13
N ASN A 272 -9.08 -1.07 -0.16
CA ASN A 272 -8.57 0.24 -0.55
C ASN A 272 -9.48 1.39 -0.11
N LEU A 273 -10.81 1.21 -0.18
CA LEU A 273 -11.76 2.19 0.36
C LEU A 273 -11.58 2.38 1.88
N PHE A 274 -11.36 1.31 2.64
CA PHE A 274 -11.09 1.39 4.07
C PHE A 274 -9.75 2.07 4.36
N HIS A 275 -8.71 1.75 3.60
CA HIS A 275 -7.39 2.37 3.66
C HIS A 275 -7.49 3.90 3.51
N GLU A 276 -8.10 4.36 2.41
CA GLU A 276 -8.25 5.80 2.13
C GLU A 276 -9.17 6.51 3.15
N MET A 277 -10.17 5.80 3.68
CA MET A 277 -10.98 6.31 4.79
C MET A 277 -10.15 6.49 6.08
N GLY A 278 -9.16 5.63 6.32
CA GLY A 278 -8.22 5.81 7.43
C GLY A 278 -7.44 7.12 7.35
N HIS A 279 -6.94 7.49 6.16
CA HIS A 279 -6.33 8.80 5.92
C HIS A 279 -7.32 9.95 6.10
N ALA A 280 -8.53 9.82 5.55
CA ALA A 280 -9.57 10.84 5.70
C ALA A 280 -9.90 11.06 7.19
N MET A 281 -10.03 9.99 7.96
CA MET A 281 -10.30 10.09 9.39
C MET A 281 -9.14 10.64 10.21
N HIS A 282 -7.90 10.35 9.84
CA HIS A 282 -6.75 11.03 10.44
C HIS A 282 -6.82 12.55 10.23
N SER A 283 -7.23 13.00 9.04
CA SER A 283 -7.48 14.42 8.78
C SER A 283 -8.65 14.99 9.58
N MET A 284 -9.75 14.24 9.70
CA MET A 284 -10.94 14.70 10.43
C MET A 284 -10.73 14.78 11.94
N LEU A 285 -9.92 13.88 12.51
CA LEU A 285 -9.70 13.77 13.95
C LEU A 285 -8.45 14.53 14.43
N GLY A 286 -7.55 14.92 13.52
CA GLY A 286 -6.45 15.83 13.83
C GLY A 286 -6.95 17.18 14.35
N ARG A 287 -6.57 17.52 15.58
CA ARG A 287 -6.97 18.76 16.30
C ARG A 287 -5.75 19.61 16.62
N THR A 288 -5.05 20.02 15.56
CA THR A 288 -3.77 20.72 15.64
C THR A 288 -3.93 22.23 15.68
N ARG A 289 -3.03 22.92 16.40
CA ARG A 289 -2.99 24.39 16.40
C ARG A 289 -2.68 24.95 15.00
N TYR A 290 -1.76 24.32 14.28
CA TYR A 290 -1.28 24.79 12.98
C TYR A 290 -1.67 23.82 11.86
N GLN A 291 -2.09 24.36 10.71
CA GLN A 291 -2.48 23.55 9.55
C GLN A 291 -1.32 22.76 8.93
N HIS A 292 -0.07 23.19 9.13
CA HIS A 292 1.10 22.55 8.51
C HIS A 292 1.37 21.15 9.04
N VAL A 293 0.81 20.81 10.20
CA VAL A 293 0.95 19.52 10.87
C VAL A 293 -0.39 18.82 11.04
N THR A 294 -1.44 19.25 10.35
CA THR A 294 -2.78 18.68 10.51
C THR A 294 -2.94 17.35 9.77
N GLY A 295 -3.68 16.41 10.37
CA GLY A 295 -4.00 15.13 9.75
C GLY A 295 -2.76 14.36 9.31
N THR A 296 -2.77 13.93 8.05
CA THR A 296 -1.69 13.12 7.45
C THR A 296 -0.38 13.88 7.21
N ARG A 297 -0.28 15.19 7.53
CA ARG A 297 0.96 15.97 7.44
C ARG A 297 1.91 15.65 8.62
N CYS A 298 2.34 14.41 8.68
CA CYS A 298 3.20 13.82 9.70
C CYS A 298 4.36 13.04 9.04
N PRO A 299 5.35 12.56 9.82
CA PRO A 299 6.41 11.73 9.27
C PRO A 299 5.87 10.50 8.52
N THR A 300 6.50 10.16 7.39
CA THR A 300 5.99 9.17 6.43
C THR A 300 5.90 7.75 7.00
N ASP A 301 6.77 7.38 7.95
CA ASP A 301 6.72 6.10 8.65
C ASP A 301 5.58 5.99 9.68
N PHE A 302 4.82 7.07 9.88
CA PHE A 302 3.58 7.07 10.64
C PHE A 302 2.33 7.36 9.81
N ALA A 303 2.46 8.10 8.71
CA ALA A 303 1.32 8.57 7.90
C ALA A 303 0.42 7.43 7.40
N GLU A 304 0.99 6.26 7.13
CA GLU A 304 0.31 5.04 6.67
C GLU A 304 -0.25 4.19 7.81
N VAL A 305 0.11 4.45 9.08
CA VAL A 305 -0.37 3.62 10.20
C VAL A 305 -1.90 3.66 10.31
N PRO A 306 -2.57 4.84 10.23
CA PRO A 306 -4.02 4.88 10.29
C PRO A 306 -4.74 4.19 9.15
N SER A 307 -4.20 4.25 7.94
CA SER A 307 -4.79 3.64 6.76
C SER A 307 -4.60 2.12 6.76
N ILE A 308 -3.39 1.63 7.07
CA ILE A 308 -3.12 0.20 7.19
C ILE A 308 -3.92 -0.43 8.34
N LEU A 309 -4.11 0.27 9.46
CA LEU A 309 -4.96 -0.25 10.55
C LEU A 309 -6.40 -0.51 10.07
N MET A 310 -6.94 0.31 9.16
CA MET A 310 -8.26 0.09 8.56
C MET A 310 -8.31 -1.14 7.65
N GLU A 311 -7.18 -1.56 7.05
CA GLU A 311 -7.09 -2.83 6.31
C GLU A 311 -7.33 -4.03 7.24
N TYR A 312 -6.79 -4.03 8.46
CA TYR A 312 -7.06 -5.10 9.43
C TYR A 312 -8.54 -5.16 9.82
N PHE A 313 -9.19 -4.01 10.02
CA PHE A 313 -10.64 -3.97 10.24
C PHE A 313 -11.41 -4.51 9.02
N ALA A 314 -10.99 -4.17 7.80
CA ALA A 314 -11.59 -4.67 6.56
C ALA A 314 -11.42 -6.18 6.36
N ALA A 315 -10.39 -6.78 6.98
CA ALA A 315 -10.12 -8.22 6.93
C ALA A 315 -10.77 -9.02 8.07
N ASP A 316 -11.29 -8.37 9.12
CA ASP A 316 -11.90 -9.06 10.26
C ASP A 316 -13.36 -9.46 9.98
N TYR A 317 -13.67 -10.76 10.05
CA TYR A 317 -15.02 -11.27 9.82
C TYR A 317 -16.08 -10.58 10.69
N ARG A 318 -15.77 -10.23 11.95
CA ARG A 318 -16.75 -9.62 12.86
C ARG A 318 -17.14 -8.21 12.42
N VAL A 319 -16.24 -7.52 11.72
CA VAL A 319 -16.46 -6.23 11.08
C VAL A 319 -17.18 -6.41 9.75
N VAL A 320 -16.65 -7.26 8.88
CA VAL A 320 -17.20 -7.53 7.54
C VAL A 320 -18.67 -7.99 7.61
N GLN A 321 -19.01 -8.87 8.55
CA GLN A 321 -20.37 -9.38 8.72
C GLN A 321 -21.39 -8.28 9.12
N GLN A 322 -20.95 -7.11 9.59
CA GLN A 322 -21.88 -6.02 9.92
C GLN A 322 -22.55 -5.44 8.66
N PHE A 323 -21.87 -5.49 7.53
CA PHE A 323 -22.31 -4.78 6.32
C PHE A 323 -22.32 -5.64 5.04
N ALA A 324 -21.49 -6.67 4.95
CA ALA A 324 -21.40 -7.49 3.74
C ALA A 324 -22.69 -8.29 3.54
N ARG A 325 -23.50 -7.87 2.57
CA ARG A 325 -24.81 -8.44 2.24
C ARG A 325 -24.91 -8.55 0.73
N HIS A 326 -25.35 -9.71 0.25
CA HIS A 326 -25.56 -9.93 -1.17
C HIS A 326 -26.61 -8.95 -1.70
N TYR A 327 -26.26 -8.14 -2.70
CA TYR A 327 -27.10 -7.00 -3.13
C TYR A 327 -28.52 -7.39 -3.59
N GLN A 328 -28.70 -8.60 -4.14
CA GLN A 328 -30.01 -9.13 -4.55
C GLN A 328 -30.75 -9.91 -3.44
N THR A 329 -30.08 -10.85 -2.76
CA THR A 329 -30.73 -11.79 -1.84
C THR A 329 -30.73 -11.32 -0.39
N GLY A 330 -29.92 -10.32 -0.04
CA GLY A 330 -29.72 -9.85 1.33
C GLY A 330 -28.96 -10.82 2.23
N GLN A 331 -28.48 -11.96 1.71
CA GLN A 331 -27.74 -12.95 2.51
C GLN A 331 -26.40 -12.40 2.98
N SER A 332 -25.99 -12.77 4.19
CA SER A 332 -24.69 -12.36 4.75
C SER A 332 -23.56 -13.14 4.11
N LEU A 333 -22.38 -12.51 4.01
CA LEU A 333 -21.17 -13.19 3.53
C LEU A 333 -20.76 -14.29 4.54
N PRO A 334 -20.63 -15.56 4.11
CA PRO A 334 -20.23 -16.65 4.99
C PRO A 334 -18.84 -16.43 5.60
N ARG A 335 -18.66 -16.84 6.87
CA ARG A 335 -17.35 -16.76 7.56
C ARG A 335 -16.24 -17.47 6.80
N SER A 336 -16.53 -18.65 6.24
CA SER A 336 -15.57 -19.42 5.45
C SER A 336 -15.03 -18.66 4.24
N MET A 337 -15.85 -17.83 3.58
CA MET A 337 -15.38 -17.01 2.45
C MET A 337 -14.39 -15.94 2.91
N VAL A 338 -14.64 -15.30 4.07
CA VAL A 338 -13.71 -14.31 4.65
C VAL A 338 -12.42 -14.98 5.10
N SER A 339 -12.50 -16.13 5.80
CA SER A 339 -11.31 -16.89 6.21
C SER A 339 -10.42 -17.24 5.02
N ARG A 340 -10.99 -17.82 3.95
CA ARG A 340 -10.24 -18.17 2.73
C ARG A 340 -9.60 -16.96 2.06
N LEU A 341 -10.30 -15.82 2.03
CA LEU A 341 -9.74 -14.58 1.50
C LEU A 341 -8.51 -14.15 2.33
N CYS A 342 -8.61 -14.15 3.66
CA CYS A 342 -7.50 -13.81 4.54
C CYS A 342 -6.33 -14.78 4.41
N GLU A 343 -6.59 -16.08 4.30
CA GLU A 343 -5.55 -17.10 4.09
C GLU A 343 -4.86 -16.97 2.74
N SER A 344 -5.62 -16.69 1.67
CA SER A 344 -5.04 -16.50 0.33
C SER A 344 -4.02 -15.35 0.31
N LYS A 345 -4.22 -14.29 1.11
CA LYS A 345 -3.25 -13.20 1.24
C LYS A 345 -1.94 -13.63 1.90
N LYS A 346 -1.97 -14.65 2.76
CA LYS A 346 -0.79 -15.21 3.45
C LYS A 346 0.03 -16.14 2.54
N VAL A 347 -0.56 -16.65 1.46
CA VAL A 347 0.13 -17.47 0.47
C VAL A 347 1.15 -16.61 -0.30
N CYS A 348 2.40 -17.08 -0.33
CA CYS A 348 3.53 -16.40 -0.96
C CYS A 348 3.88 -15.02 -0.35
N ALA A 349 3.36 -14.71 0.83
CA ALA A 349 3.48 -13.39 1.43
C ALA A 349 4.90 -13.07 1.95
N ALA A 350 5.71 -14.09 2.27
CA ALA A 350 7.09 -13.86 2.68
C ALA A 350 7.94 -13.37 1.49
N ALA A 351 7.76 -13.97 0.31
CA ALA A 351 8.39 -13.50 -0.93
C ALA A 351 7.97 -12.06 -1.29
N ASP A 352 6.68 -11.72 -1.15
CA ASP A 352 6.18 -10.37 -1.38
C ASP A 352 6.78 -9.37 -0.39
N MET A 353 6.87 -9.73 0.90
CA MET A 353 7.47 -8.89 1.93
C MET A 353 8.98 -8.72 1.72
N GLN A 354 9.70 -9.78 1.33
CA GLN A 354 11.12 -9.72 1.02
C GLN A 354 11.41 -8.80 -0.17
N LEU A 355 10.51 -8.77 -1.17
CA LEU A 355 10.61 -7.81 -2.27
C LEU A 355 10.52 -6.35 -1.77
N GLN A 356 9.64 -6.06 -0.80
CA GLN A 356 9.55 -4.74 -0.17
C GLN A 356 10.83 -4.39 0.62
N VAL A 357 11.44 -5.37 1.29
CA VAL A 357 12.74 -5.20 1.96
C VAL A 357 13.82 -4.81 0.96
N PHE A 358 13.89 -5.50 -0.17
CA PHE A 358 14.81 -5.18 -1.26
C PHE A 358 14.62 -3.74 -1.77
N TYR A 359 13.39 -3.33 -2.05
CA TYR A 359 13.10 -1.96 -2.50
C TYR A 359 13.49 -0.89 -1.47
N ALA A 360 13.21 -1.14 -0.19
CA ALA A 360 13.56 -0.24 0.90
C ALA A 360 15.08 -0.13 1.08
N ALA A 361 15.80 -1.25 1.00
CA ALA A 361 17.26 -1.28 1.09
C ALA A 361 17.91 -0.54 -0.08
N LEU A 362 17.41 -0.73 -1.31
CA LEU A 362 17.90 -0.04 -2.50
C LEU A 362 17.72 1.47 -2.38
N ASP A 363 16.56 1.92 -1.91
CA ASP A 363 16.27 3.33 -1.67
C ASP A 363 17.22 3.93 -0.62
N GLN A 364 17.50 3.24 0.49
CA GLN A 364 18.50 3.69 1.48
C GLN A 364 19.89 3.82 0.87
N LEU A 365 20.34 2.82 0.10
CA LEU A 365 21.67 2.81 -0.50
C LEU A 365 21.87 3.91 -1.55
N TYR A 366 20.83 4.26 -2.30
CA TYR A 366 20.90 5.37 -3.25
C TYR A 366 21.01 6.74 -2.58
N HIS A 367 20.41 6.90 -1.41
CA HIS A 367 20.35 8.15 -0.65
C HIS A 367 21.36 8.24 0.50
N GLY A 368 22.19 7.21 0.66
CA GLY A 368 23.29 7.12 1.61
C GLY A 368 24.53 7.94 1.19
N PRO A 369 25.74 7.54 1.63
CA PRO A 369 26.98 8.26 1.34
C PRO A 369 27.27 8.43 -0.17
N HIS A 370 27.78 9.59 -0.55
CA HIS A 370 28.14 9.94 -1.94
C HIS A 370 29.55 10.58 -2.03
N PRO A 371 30.33 10.32 -3.10
CA PRO A 371 30.02 9.45 -4.24
C PRO A 371 29.96 7.97 -3.87
N ARG A 372 29.02 7.22 -4.48
CA ARG A 372 28.77 5.80 -4.17
C ARG A 372 29.86 4.84 -4.64
N GLY A 373 30.80 5.30 -5.47
CA GLY A 373 31.89 4.49 -6.03
C GLY A 373 31.47 3.45 -7.09
N ARG A 374 30.16 3.30 -7.36
CA ARG A 374 29.58 2.40 -8.38
C ARG A 374 28.41 3.09 -9.08
N CYS A 375 28.09 2.68 -10.30
CA CYS A 375 26.89 3.18 -10.99
C CYS A 375 25.61 2.65 -10.34
N THR A 376 24.48 3.34 -10.52
CA THR A 376 23.18 2.91 -9.97
C THR A 376 22.81 1.47 -10.32
N THR A 377 23.07 1.01 -11.55
CA THR A 377 22.75 -0.37 -11.95
C THR A 377 23.59 -1.43 -11.22
N ASP A 378 24.85 -1.13 -10.88
CA ASP A 378 25.68 -2.06 -10.10
C ASP A 378 25.22 -2.14 -8.65
N VAL A 379 24.76 -1.01 -8.08
CA VAL A 379 24.13 -0.98 -6.75
C VAL A 379 22.82 -1.76 -6.76
N LEU A 380 21.97 -1.60 -7.79
CA LEU A 380 20.77 -2.42 -7.99
C LEU A 380 21.11 -3.92 -7.95
N ARG A 381 22.07 -4.36 -8.78
CA ARG A 381 22.48 -5.76 -8.87
C ARG A 381 22.92 -6.30 -7.50
N ALA A 382 23.86 -5.63 -6.85
CA ALA A 382 24.40 -6.08 -5.56
C ALA A 382 23.32 -6.12 -4.46
N THR A 383 22.40 -5.15 -4.48
CA THR A 383 21.29 -5.12 -3.51
C THR A 383 20.29 -6.24 -3.77
N GLN A 384 20.01 -6.53 -5.03
CA GLN A 384 19.10 -7.62 -5.42
C GLN A 384 19.66 -8.99 -5.05
N GLU A 385 20.95 -9.23 -5.33
CA GLU A 385 21.67 -10.44 -4.93
C GLU A 385 21.66 -10.66 -3.41
N ARG A 386 21.72 -9.56 -2.64
CA ARG A 386 21.72 -9.63 -1.18
C ARG A 386 20.32 -9.84 -0.58
N PHE A 387 19.30 -9.15 -1.09
CA PHE A 387 18.00 -9.06 -0.42
C PHE A 387 16.84 -9.74 -1.15
N TYR A 388 16.83 -9.86 -2.48
CA TYR A 388 15.60 -10.30 -3.16
C TYR A 388 15.45 -11.83 -3.19
N GLY A 389 16.55 -12.55 -3.38
CA GLY A 389 16.56 -14.01 -3.52
C GLY A 389 16.30 -14.55 -4.94
N LEU A 390 16.03 -13.66 -5.91
CA LEU A 390 15.99 -13.98 -7.35
C LEU A 390 17.10 -13.28 -8.12
N PRO A 391 17.65 -13.90 -9.19
CA PRO A 391 18.81 -13.38 -9.90
C PRO A 391 18.55 -12.04 -10.58
N TYR A 392 19.57 -11.19 -10.63
CA TYR A 392 19.55 -9.99 -11.46
C TYR A 392 19.55 -10.35 -12.95
N VAL A 393 18.73 -9.66 -13.74
CA VAL A 393 18.63 -9.89 -15.18
C VAL A 393 19.57 -8.94 -15.93
N PRO A 394 20.61 -9.43 -16.64
CA PRO A 394 21.51 -8.57 -17.39
C PRO A 394 20.79 -7.72 -18.43
N GLY A 395 21.30 -6.51 -18.67
CA GLY A 395 20.71 -5.58 -19.62
C GLY A 395 19.40 -4.95 -19.16
N THR A 396 19.13 -4.90 -17.84
CA THR A 396 17.98 -4.21 -17.26
C THR A 396 18.41 -3.07 -16.32
N ALA A 397 17.53 -2.10 -16.09
CA ALA A 397 17.74 -0.97 -15.19
C ALA A 397 16.42 -0.67 -14.45
N TRP A 398 16.01 -1.60 -13.58
CA TRP A 398 14.74 -1.54 -12.86
C TRP A 398 14.56 -0.23 -12.09
N GLN A 399 15.64 0.35 -11.56
CA GLN A 399 15.62 1.60 -10.81
C GLN A 399 15.05 2.79 -11.61
N LEU A 400 15.10 2.73 -12.94
CA LEU A 400 14.52 3.77 -13.82
C LEU A 400 12.99 3.74 -13.88
N ARG A 401 12.37 2.68 -13.37
CA ARG A 401 10.91 2.55 -13.23
C ARG A 401 10.44 2.75 -11.79
N PHE A 402 11.37 2.94 -10.84
CA PHE A 402 11.03 3.11 -9.43
C PHE A 402 10.77 4.58 -9.09
N SER A 403 9.55 5.04 -9.38
CA SER A 403 9.10 6.44 -9.19
C SER A 403 9.25 6.95 -7.76
N HIS A 404 9.17 6.05 -6.76
CA HIS A 404 9.32 6.39 -5.34
C HIS A 404 10.68 7.02 -5.02
N LEU A 405 11.72 6.73 -5.80
CA LEU A 405 13.02 7.41 -5.64
C LEU A 405 12.87 8.92 -5.76
N VAL A 406 11.91 9.45 -6.52
CA VAL A 406 11.74 10.90 -6.71
C VAL A 406 10.91 11.53 -5.59
N GLY A 407 9.67 11.09 -5.37
CA GLY A 407 8.78 11.71 -4.37
C GLY A 407 9.04 11.27 -2.92
N TYR A 408 9.53 10.04 -2.75
CA TYR A 408 9.66 9.33 -1.47
C TYR A 408 11.12 8.98 -1.14
N GLY A 409 12.09 9.56 -1.83
CA GLY A 409 13.50 9.17 -1.68
C GLY A 409 13.96 9.11 -0.23
N ALA A 410 14.67 8.02 0.10
CA ALA A 410 15.10 7.59 1.44
C ALA A 410 13.99 7.15 2.40
N LYS A 411 12.72 7.08 1.99
CA LYS A 411 11.59 6.83 2.89
C LYS A 411 10.83 5.55 2.58
N TYR A 412 11.21 4.76 1.58
CA TYR A 412 10.40 3.61 1.17
C TYR A 412 10.21 2.53 2.27
N TYR A 413 11.15 2.45 3.22
CA TYR A 413 11.02 1.59 4.41
C TYR A 413 9.76 1.90 5.25
N SER A 414 9.19 3.11 5.11
CA SER A 414 8.03 3.56 5.87
C SER A 414 6.85 2.62 5.75
N TYR A 415 6.61 2.03 4.57
CA TYR A 415 5.51 1.10 4.35
C TYR A 415 5.59 -0.12 5.28
N LEU A 416 6.77 -0.74 5.37
CA LEU A 416 7.01 -1.88 6.27
C LEU A 416 6.89 -1.46 7.73
N MET A 417 7.45 -0.31 8.10
CA MET A 417 7.43 0.15 9.48
C MET A 417 6.03 0.55 9.95
N SER A 418 5.26 1.25 9.11
CA SER A 418 3.87 1.58 9.41
C SER A 418 3.01 0.34 9.51
N ARG A 419 3.22 -0.67 8.65
CA ARG A 419 2.55 -1.97 8.75
C ARG A 419 2.89 -2.69 10.06
N ALA A 420 4.15 -2.67 10.48
CA ALA A 420 4.55 -3.24 11.77
C ALA A 420 3.80 -2.58 12.94
N VAL A 421 3.73 -1.25 12.97
CA VAL A 421 2.98 -0.51 13.99
C VAL A 421 1.49 -0.85 13.94
N ALA A 422 0.88 -0.86 12.75
CA ALA A 422 -0.54 -1.20 12.58
C ALA A 422 -0.85 -2.63 13.05
N SER A 423 0.00 -3.61 12.72
CA SER A 423 -0.09 -4.98 13.23
C SER A 423 -0.05 -5.03 14.76
N MET A 424 0.90 -4.33 15.39
CA MET A 424 1.00 -4.28 16.84
C MET A 424 -0.25 -3.67 17.48
N VAL A 425 -0.73 -2.54 16.94
CA VAL A 425 -1.95 -1.87 17.42
C VAL A 425 -3.16 -2.79 17.25
N TRP A 426 -3.31 -3.44 16.10
CA TRP A 426 -4.36 -4.42 15.86
C TRP A 426 -4.33 -5.55 16.88
N ARG A 427 -3.19 -6.24 17.00
CA ARG A 427 -3.03 -7.42 17.87
C ARG A 427 -3.24 -7.11 19.34
N GLU A 428 -2.69 -6.00 19.83
CA GLU A 428 -2.73 -5.66 21.25
C GLU A 428 -4.03 -4.98 21.66
N CYS A 429 -4.73 -4.30 20.75
CA CYS A 429 -5.88 -3.46 21.10
C CYS A 429 -7.22 -3.89 20.50
N PHE A 430 -7.23 -4.57 19.34
CA PHE A 430 -8.44 -4.79 18.56
C PHE A 430 -8.68 -6.25 18.15
N LEU A 431 -7.68 -7.12 18.20
CA LEU A 431 -7.82 -8.53 17.82
C LEU A 431 -8.85 -9.27 18.69
N GLN A 432 -8.89 -9.00 20.00
CA GLN A 432 -9.88 -9.62 20.89
C GLN A 432 -11.28 -9.04 20.69
N ASP A 433 -11.37 -7.73 20.52
CA ASP A 433 -12.62 -7.01 20.23
C ASP A 433 -12.36 -5.85 19.26
N PRO A 434 -12.75 -5.96 17.97
CA PRO A 434 -12.52 -4.91 16.99
C PRO A 434 -13.41 -3.69 17.23
N PHE A 435 -14.42 -3.79 18.10
CA PHE A 435 -15.30 -2.67 18.46
C PHE A 435 -14.99 -2.09 19.84
N ASN A 436 -13.79 -2.36 20.38
CA ASN A 436 -13.40 -1.86 21.69
C ASN A 436 -13.32 -0.32 21.69
N ARG A 437 -14.39 0.32 22.21
CA ARG A 437 -14.50 1.79 22.27
C ARG A 437 -13.38 2.43 23.09
N ALA A 438 -12.95 1.82 24.19
CA ALA A 438 -11.89 2.38 25.03
C ALA A 438 -10.54 2.41 24.29
N ALA A 439 -10.24 1.37 23.53
CA ALA A 439 -9.07 1.34 22.65
C ALA A 439 -9.20 2.35 21.49
N GLY A 440 -10.38 2.50 20.91
CA GLY A 440 -10.67 3.51 19.88
C GLY A 440 -10.47 4.95 20.36
N GLU A 441 -10.94 5.29 21.56
CA GLU A 441 -10.70 6.61 22.15
C GLU A 441 -9.22 6.85 22.48
N ARG A 442 -8.50 5.81 22.93
CA ARG A 442 -7.04 5.89 23.10
C ARG A 442 -6.35 6.12 21.76
N TYR A 443 -6.73 5.39 20.71
CA TYR A 443 -6.21 5.56 19.36
C TYR A 443 -6.42 6.99 18.86
N ARG A 444 -7.63 7.52 19.02
CA ARG A 444 -7.94 8.92 18.69
C ARG A 444 -7.03 9.89 19.45
N ARG A 445 -6.96 9.77 20.77
CA ARG A 445 -6.24 10.73 21.63
C ARG A 445 -4.73 10.67 21.44
N GLU A 446 -4.16 9.47 21.39
CA GLU A 446 -2.71 9.27 21.42
C GLU A 446 -2.07 9.31 20.02
N MET A 447 -2.82 8.99 18.97
CA MET A 447 -2.31 8.90 17.60
C MET A 447 -2.94 9.95 16.68
N LEU A 448 -4.26 9.95 16.50
CA LEU A 448 -4.90 10.76 15.46
C LEU A 448 -4.98 12.25 15.79
N ALA A 449 -5.23 12.60 17.05
CA ALA A 449 -5.50 13.98 17.47
C ALA A 449 -4.33 14.94 17.20
N HIS A 450 -3.11 14.42 17.11
CA HIS A 450 -1.90 15.20 17.02
C HIS A 450 -1.49 15.56 15.58
N GLY A 451 -1.99 14.84 14.57
CA GLY A 451 -1.42 14.91 13.22
C GLY A 451 0.11 14.75 13.26
N GLY A 452 0.85 15.64 12.58
CA GLY A 452 2.31 15.74 12.67
C GLY A 452 2.84 16.62 13.80
N GLY A 453 2.00 17.03 14.76
CA GLY A 453 2.38 17.94 15.84
C GLY A 453 3.07 17.27 17.03
N LYS A 454 3.15 15.93 17.05
CA LYS A 454 3.81 15.12 18.07
C LYS A 454 4.78 14.15 17.40
N GLU A 455 5.86 13.77 18.07
CA GLU A 455 6.77 12.75 17.55
C GLU A 455 6.06 11.40 17.41
N PRO A 456 6.14 10.72 16.25
CA PRO A 456 5.47 9.44 16.02
C PRO A 456 5.74 8.36 17.04
N LEU A 457 6.99 8.20 17.48
CA LEU A 457 7.33 7.15 18.43
C LEU A 457 6.63 7.36 19.79
N LEU A 458 6.42 8.61 20.20
CA LEU A 458 5.66 8.95 21.41
C LEU A 458 4.15 8.72 21.22
N MET A 459 3.63 8.86 20.00
CA MET A 459 2.25 8.52 19.67
C MET A 459 2.03 7.00 19.75
N VAL A 460 2.95 6.22 19.18
CA VAL A 460 2.92 4.76 19.25
C VAL A 460 3.09 4.26 20.68
N GLU A 461 4.02 4.84 21.45
CA GLU A 461 4.20 4.52 22.87
C GLU A 461 2.93 4.83 23.70
N GLY A 462 2.28 5.96 23.44
CA GLY A 462 1.00 6.30 24.06
C GLY A 462 -0.10 5.29 23.71
N MET A 463 -0.15 4.79 22.47
CA MET A 463 -1.16 3.80 22.08
C MET A 463 -0.90 2.42 22.68
N LEU A 464 0.33 1.93 22.58
CA LEU A 464 0.73 0.59 23.02
C LEU A 464 1.04 0.51 24.52
N GLN A 465 1.15 1.66 25.20
CA GLN A 465 1.56 1.77 26.60
C GLN A 465 2.95 1.15 26.88
N LYS A 466 3.77 1.05 25.83
CA LYS A 466 5.17 0.58 25.86
C LYS A 466 5.91 1.18 24.68
N ARG A 467 7.22 1.37 24.82
CA ARG A 467 8.08 1.82 23.73
C ARG A 467 8.49 0.61 22.87
N PRO A 468 8.11 0.53 21.58
CA PRO A 468 8.49 -0.58 20.73
C PRO A 468 9.98 -0.55 20.39
N SER A 469 10.59 -1.72 20.35
CA SER A 469 11.95 -1.96 19.85
C SER A 469 11.94 -2.35 18.37
N ILE A 470 13.12 -2.38 17.74
CA ILE A 470 13.25 -2.89 16.36
C ILE A 470 12.80 -4.35 16.27
N ASP A 471 13.12 -5.16 17.29
CA ASP A 471 12.70 -6.56 17.32
C ASP A 471 11.17 -6.69 17.43
N ASP A 472 10.49 -5.78 18.13
CA ASP A 472 9.02 -5.75 18.15
C ASP A 472 8.44 -5.47 16.76
N PHE A 473 9.00 -4.50 16.03
CA PHE A 473 8.55 -4.20 14.66
C PHE A 473 8.78 -5.38 13.71
N VAL A 474 9.94 -6.02 13.78
CA VAL A 474 10.26 -7.19 12.95
C VAL A 474 9.32 -8.35 13.29
N ASN A 475 9.14 -8.65 14.57
CA ASN A 475 8.27 -9.74 15.01
C ASN A 475 6.81 -9.50 14.63
N ALA A 476 6.34 -8.25 14.65
CA ALA A 476 4.98 -7.91 14.23
C ALA A 476 4.74 -8.30 12.76
N LEU A 477 5.65 -7.94 11.86
CA LEU A 477 5.56 -8.30 10.43
C LEU A 477 5.67 -9.81 10.19
N VAL A 478 6.56 -10.49 10.91
CA VAL A 478 6.73 -11.95 10.76
C VAL A 478 5.48 -12.68 11.26
N CYS A 479 4.86 -12.25 12.36
CA CYS A 479 3.63 -12.84 12.88
C CYS A 479 2.45 -12.71 11.90
N ASP A 480 2.37 -11.62 11.13
CA ASP A 480 1.29 -11.45 10.14
C ASP A 480 1.34 -12.49 9.01
N LEU A 481 2.48 -13.14 8.82
CA LEU A 481 2.66 -14.22 7.84
C LEU A 481 2.19 -15.59 8.37
N ASP A 482 1.91 -15.71 9.67
CA ASP A 482 1.47 -16.97 10.26
C ASP A 482 0.03 -17.29 9.84
N LEU A 483 -0.20 -18.52 9.39
CA LEU A 483 -1.56 -19.02 9.12
C LEU A 483 -2.33 -19.13 10.44
N ASP A 484 -3.61 -18.75 10.44
CA ASP A 484 -4.42 -18.84 11.65
C ASP A 484 -4.71 -20.31 11.94
N ALA A 485 -4.34 -20.81 13.12
CA ALA A 485 -4.47 -22.23 13.45
C ALA A 485 -5.93 -22.73 13.45
N GLU A 486 -6.92 -21.84 13.58
CA GLU A 486 -8.35 -22.20 13.61
C GLU A 486 -8.92 -22.57 12.24
N SER A 487 -8.29 -22.18 11.13
CA SER A 487 -8.84 -22.43 9.79
C SER A 487 -8.65 -23.87 9.32
N PHE A 488 -7.57 -24.54 9.75
CA PHE A 488 -7.32 -25.95 9.45
C PHE A 488 -8.38 -26.90 10.01
N LEU A 489 -9.13 -26.49 11.03
CA LEU A 489 -10.20 -27.30 11.64
C LEU A 489 -11.57 -27.09 10.96
N ALA A 490 -11.76 -25.98 10.25
CA ALA A 490 -13.03 -25.67 9.58
C ALA A 490 -13.21 -26.42 8.25
N ASP A 491 -12.13 -26.97 7.67
CA ASP A 491 -12.19 -27.85 6.50
C ASP A 491 -12.41 -29.34 6.87
N SER A 492 -12.57 -29.64 8.17
CA SER A 492 -12.82 -31.00 8.68
C SER A 492 -14.22 -31.23 9.25
N GLU A 493 -15.18 -30.31 9.07
CA GLU A 493 -16.60 -30.49 9.43
C GLU A 493 -17.57 -30.35 8.25
#